data_AF-A0A7X7MRH2-F1
#
_entry.id   AF-A0A7X7MRH2-F1
#
_cell.length_a   1.000
_cell.length_b   1.000
_cell.length_c   1.000
_cell.angle_alpha   90.00
_cell.angle_beta   90.00
_cell.angle_gamma   90.00
#
_symmetry.space_group_name_H-M   'P 1'
#
loop_
_entity.id
_entity.type
_entity.pdbx_description
1 polymer ?
#
loop_
_entity_poly.entity_id
_entity_poly.type
_entity_poly.pdbx_seq_one_letter_code
_entity_poly.pdbx_strand_id
1 'polypeptide(L)'
;MNLTSKRMLQFLSLCAGAFALTATAQTVFVADNFEAEGVGFTNAAIGAAAGMYKANVWGSQSQYTNLAWEAGAGDASTIQAFEGTYANGRPITNDNAKLQALKLETEGQTLTRYVAFENINDGSTTEGIPETQPVTIPVTATEPVYVDTLMKFTPSEDDPEVTDPNIKLALFVNVNSNLVLRHKYYDVNLLPNAGYVTTNSIFTDLGEINPEQWYRLTIKMQYNTGFGAMQAWLWLDGTQLTHYNGEVDGNNIHNGPIFYTISDSQFLSQVSFQGTGYVDDLVVARDITSFAGQAGLTLTLAFDDDVLDVLVDGQPVQPSAVVESGSTLAITAVDWYQINSVTGDGITYTGTTGELEGESTGTITADGPDKTATINASQYTGSIPTGLPGAYANISADKLAAWAVASGLGEQDVMLNAADYLDNYLLNIDESIDAQLQITSIVYDPDPLGEKATITVSATDPAVDFTKLNGTLVVQTTDNLATGFGATTKYDITLTAAGEVTIEVEAIAGNFIRAYVQ
;
A
#
# COMPACT_ATOMS: atom_id res chain seq x y z
N MET A 1 -37.96 -9.82 36.16
CA MET A 1 -36.64 -10.42 36.44
C MET A 1 -35.68 -9.78 35.45
N ASN A 2 -35.00 -8.72 35.89
CA ASN A 2 -34.05 -7.94 35.09
C ASN A 2 -32.65 -8.38 35.47
N LEU A 3 -31.84 -8.74 34.48
CA LEU A 3 -30.40 -8.90 34.61
C LEU A 3 -29.74 -8.07 33.50
N THR A 4 -29.27 -6.88 33.90
CA THR A 4 -28.31 -6.05 33.18
C THR A 4 -26.92 -6.65 33.30
N SER A 5 -26.20 -6.81 32.20
CA SER A 5 -24.78 -7.16 32.18
C SER A 5 -23.99 -6.13 31.39
N LYS A 6 -23.17 -5.35 32.10
CA LYS A 6 -21.99 -4.66 31.57
C LYS A 6 -20.87 -5.69 31.44
N ARG A 7 -20.21 -5.78 30.28
CA ARG A 7 -18.73 -5.87 30.15
C ARG A 7 -18.27 -5.97 28.69
N MET A 8 -17.36 -5.04 28.36
CA MET A 8 -16.22 -5.14 27.45
C MET A 8 -16.48 -5.36 25.95
N LEU A 9 -16.52 -4.22 25.25
CA LEU A 9 -15.73 -4.06 24.02
C LEU A 9 -14.31 -4.57 24.26
N GLN A 10 -13.90 -5.58 23.49
CA GLN A 10 -12.51 -5.85 23.18
C GLN A 10 -12.44 -6.78 21.97
N PHE A 11 -11.38 -6.62 21.19
CA PHE A 11 -11.01 -7.31 19.95
C PHE A 11 -11.59 -6.75 18.65
N LEU A 12 -10.94 -5.69 18.17
CA LEU A 12 -10.16 -5.75 16.91
C LEU A 12 -9.19 -4.56 16.88
N SER A 13 -8.01 -4.77 17.47
CA SER A 13 -6.86 -3.88 17.30
C SER A 13 -6.12 -4.30 16.02
N LEU A 14 -6.44 -3.66 14.91
CA LEU A 14 -5.62 -3.67 13.69
C LEU A 14 -5.67 -2.27 13.06
N CYS A 15 -5.01 -1.33 13.72
CA CYS A 15 -4.51 -0.12 13.08
C CYS A 15 -2.98 -0.13 13.26
N ALA A 16 -2.31 -1.09 12.62
CA ALA A 16 -0.88 -1.03 12.44
C ALA A 16 -0.62 -0.17 11.19
N GLY A 17 -0.72 1.15 11.37
CA GLY A 17 -0.15 2.10 10.42
C GLY A 17 1.37 2.00 10.50
N ALA A 18 1.94 1.11 9.68
CA ALA A 18 3.37 1.03 9.47
C ALA A 18 3.77 2.21 8.58
N PHE A 19 4.17 3.33 9.17
CA PHE A 19 4.87 4.41 8.48
C PHE A 19 5.88 5.05 9.42
N ALA A 20 7.08 4.46 9.46
CA ALA A 20 8.31 5.12 9.83
C ALA A 20 9.49 4.24 9.36
N LEU A 21 10.33 4.85 8.55
CA LEU A 21 11.63 4.42 8.02
C LEU A 21 11.64 3.53 6.77
N THR A 22 12.41 4.05 5.84
CA THR A 22 12.43 3.72 4.43
C THR A 22 13.51 2.69 4.21
N ALA A 23 13.13 1.45 4.43
CA ALA A 23 13.75 0.25 3.89
C ALA A 23 12.75 -0.85 4.20
N THR A 24 12.38 -1.66 3.21
CA THR A 24 11.61 -2.90 3.42
C THR A 24 12.50 -3.96 4.08
N ALA A 25 13.15 -3.60 5.20
CA ALA A 25 14.12 -4.41 5.90
C ALA A 25 13.38 -5.49 6.70
N GLN A 26 13.67 -6.76 6.42
CA GLN A 26 13.08 -7.89 7.15
C GLN A 26 13.57 -7.98 8.61
N THR A 27 14.61 -7.24 9.00
CA THR A 27 15.08 -7.15 10.39
C THR A 27 15.76 -5.80 10.66
N VAL A 28 15.13 -4.98 11.50
CA VAL A 28 15.60 -3.65 11.94
C VAL A 28 16.13 -3.75 13.37
N PHE A 29 17.30 -3.16 13.64
CA PHE A 29 17.91 -3.10 14.98
C PHE A 29 17.63 -1.77 15.68
N VAL A 30 17.79 -0.67 14.94
CA VAL A 30 17.43 0.69 15.37
C VAL A 30 16.86 1.46 14.19
N ALA A 31 15.89 2.33 14.48
CA ALA A 31 15.33 3.30 13.56
C ALA A 31 14.98 4.57 14.34
N ASP A 32 15.63 5.69 14.03
CA ASP A 32 15.39 7.02 14.62
C ASP A 32 15.02 8.01 13.50
N ASN A 33 13.84 8.62 13.59
CA ASN A 33 13.35 9.60 12.62
C ASN A 33 12.93 10.95 13.23
N PHE A 34 13.19 11.16 14.53
CA PHE A 34 13.06 12.45 15.23
C PHE A 34 11.77 13.26 14.98
N GLU A 35 10.63 12.59 14.77
CA GLU A 35 9.42 13.28 14.30
C GLU A 35 8.75 14.14 15.36
N ALA A 36 8.09 15.20 14.91
CA ALA A 36 7.29 16.08 15.76
C ALA A 36 6.09 15.34 16.38
N GLU A 37 5.58 15.82 17.53
CA GLU A 37 4.42 15.21 18.22
C GLU A 37 3.26 14.93 17.25
N GLY A 38 2.97 13.64 17.01
CA GLY A 38 2.05 13.17 15.96
C GLY A 38 2.01 11.64 15.83
N VAL A 39 1.55 11.11 14.68
CA VAL A 39 1.31 9.68 14.35
C VAL A 39 2.56 8.74 14.40
N GLY A 40 3.67 9.14 15.02
CA GLY A 40 4.93 8.41 15.07
C GLY A 40 5.22 7.61 16.35
N PHE A 41 6.25 6.76 16.30
CA PHE A 41 6.77 6.00 17.46
C PHE A 41 7.82 6.78 18.27
N THR A 42 8.40 7.84 17.70
CA THR A 42 9.26 8.82 18.40
C THR A 42 8.58 10.17 18.34
N ASN A 43 8.41 10.83 19.49
CA ASN A 43 7.83 12.17 19.58
C ASN A 43 8.89 13.11 20.16
N ALA A 44 9.67 13.71 19.27
CA ALA A 44 10.69 14.67 19.59
C ALA A 44 10.08 16.08 19.67
N ALA A 45 10.64 16.90 20.57
CA ALA A 45 10.26 18.29 20.74
C ALA A 45 11.46 19.16 20.41
N ILE A 46 11.25 20.22 19.62
CA ILE A 46 12.29 21.20 19.32
C ILE A 46 12.89 21.74 20.64
N GLY A 47 14.22 21.77 20.70
CA GLY A 47 15.00 22.16 21.86
C GLY A 47 15.26 21.05 22.88
N ALA A 48 14.68 19.86 22.72
CA ALA A 48 15.04 18.70 23.54
C ALA A 48 16.47 18.24 23.22
N ALA A 49 17.22 17.83 24.24
CA ALA A 49 18.52 17.20 24.04
C ALA A 49 18.38 15.84 23.32
N ALA A 50 19.44 15.39 22.63
CA ALA A 50 19.44 14.16 21.83
C ALA A 50 18.91 12.89 22.56
N GLY A 51 19.05 12.81 23.88
CA GLY A 51 18.57 11.67 24.70
C GLY A 51 17.18 11.84 25.34
N MET A 52 16.45 12.93 25.07
CA MET A 52 15.30 13.36 25.89
C MET A 52 13.92 13.27 25.23
N TYR A 53 13.72 12.51 24.16
CA TYR A 53 12.41 12.39 23.48
C TYR A 53 11.65 11.09 23.84
N LYS A 54 10.33 11.10 23.61
CA LYS A 54 9.44 9.96 23.93
C LYS A 54 9.60 8.86 22.89
N ALA A 55 9.69 7.61 23.34
CA ALA A 55 9.53 6.43 22.48
C ALA A 55 8.53 5.44 23.09
N ASN A 56 7.62 4.90 22.28
CA ASN A 56 6.64 3.93 22.75
C ASN A 56 7.26 2.52 22.79
N VAL A 57 7.47 1.97 23.99
CA VAL A 57 7.76 0.54 24.17
C VAL A 57 6.43 -0.20 24.15
N TRP A 58 6.31 -1.26 23.35
CA TRP A 58 5.08 -2.06 23.27
C TRP A 58 4.72 -2.62 24.67
N GLY A 59 3.65 -2.09 25.30
CA GLY A 59 3.00 -2.72 26.45
C GLY A 59 2.78 -1.89 27.73
N SER A 60 3.39 -0.71 27.93
CA SER A 60 3.04 0.17 29.07
C SER A 60 3.55 1.62 28.93
N GLN A 61 2.90 2.51 29.70
CA GLN A 61 2.93 3.98 29.77
C GLN A 61 4.03 4.78 29.04
N SER A 62 3.59 5.88 28.41
CA SER A 62 4.39 6.92 27.75
C SER A 62 5.44 7.53 28.69
N GLN A 63 6.67 7.06 28.59
CA GLN A 63 7.84 7.66 29.24
C GLN A 63 8.85 8.15 28.19
N TYR A 64 9.69 9.10 28.57
CA TYR A 64 10.87 9.47 27.78
C TYR A 64 11.88 8.31 27.89
N THR A 65 12.17 7.61 26.80
CA THR A 65 12.83 6.29 26.83
C THR A 65 13.93 6.15 25.80
N ASN A 66 14.47 7.26 25.28
CA ASN A 66 15.62 7.18 24.39
C ASN A 66 16.94 6.89 25.16
N LEU A 67 16.97 5.79 25.90
CA LEU A 67 18.09 5.27 26.70
C LEU A 67 19.29 4.84 25.84
N ALA A 68 19.21 5.04 24.52
CA ALA A 68 20.15 4.55 23.53
C ALA A 68 21.09 5.62 22.97
N TRP A 69 20.74 6.90 23.14
CA TRP A 69 21.60 8.02 22.81
C TRP A 69 22.32 8.49 24.07
N GLU A 70 23.62 8.23 24.12
CA GLU A 70 24.50 8.64 25.22
C GLU A 70 25.36 9.82 24.77
N ALA A 71 25.18 10.95 25.43
CA ALA A 71 25.89 12.18 25.14
C ALA A 71 27.06 12.35 26.13
N GLY A 72 28.26 12.59 25.62
CA GLY A 72 29.40 12.94 26.47
C GLY A 72 29.14 14.22 27.28
N ALA A 73 29.83 14.35 28.41
CA ALA A 73 29.66 15.53 29.27
C ALA A 73 30.04 16.81 28.52
N GLY A 74 29.06 17.70 28.30
CA GLY A 74 29.23 18.94 27.54
C GLY A 74 28.67 18.90 26.11
N ASP A 75 28.13 17.77 25.66
CA ASP A 75 27.37 17.72 24.40
C ASP A 75 26.12 18.60 24.49
N ALA A 76 25.90 19.42 23.45
CA ALA A 76 24.79 20.35 23.32
C ALA A 76 23.85 19.98 22.15
N SER A 77 23.91 18.72 21.69
CA SER A 77 23.12 18.23 20.57
C SER A 77 21.63 18.24 20.90
N THR A 78 20.82 18.81 20.01
CA THR A 78 19.39 19.06 20.26
C THR A 78 18.54 18.78 19.03
N ILE A 79 17.27 18.46 19.27
CA ILE A 79 16.26 18.41 18.23
C ILE A 79 15.96 19.83 17.75
N GLN A 80 15.99 20.05 16.44
CA GLN A 80 15.73 21.35 15.82
C GLN A 80 14.68 21.22 14.72
N ALA A 81 14.12 22.35 14.30
CA ALA A 81 13.32 22.37 13.09
C ALA A 81 14.19 21.95 11.89
N PHE A 82 13.60 21.19 10.98
CA PHE A 82 14.26 20.85 9.74
C PHE A 82 14.54 22.11 8.92
N GLU A 83 15.79 22.27 8.47
CA GLU A 83 16.23 23.35 7.59
C GLU A 83 16.92 22.77 6.36
N GLY A 84 16.66 23.38 5.19
CA GLY A 84 17.32 23.06 3.92
C GLY A 84 16.46 22.25 2.96
N THR A 85 17.12 21.66 1.96
CA THR A 85 16.48 20.83 0.93
C THR A 85 17.28 19.55 0.74
N TYR A 86 16.59 18.45 0.52
CA TYR A 86 17.22 17.18 0.17
C TYR A 86 17.69 17.19 -1.28
N ALA A 87 18.85 16.56 -1.53
CA ALA A 87 19.37 16.34 -2.88
C ALA A 87 18.36 15.57 -3.76
N ASN A 88 17.77 14.54 -3.17
CA ASN A 88 16.75 13.66 -3.74
C ASN A 88 15.56 13.58 -2.76
N GLY A 89 14.35 13.34 -3.25
CA GLY A 89 13.16 13.27 -2.39
C GLY A 89 13.31 12.25 -1.25
N ARG A 90 12.79 12.57 -0.06
CA ARG A 90 12.66 11.58 1.02
C ARG A 90 11.60 10.56 0.65
N PRO A 91 11.76 9.28 1.03
CA PRO A 91 10.69 8.30 0.88
C PRO A 91 9.69 8.35 2.05
N ILE A 92 9.98 9.12 3.10
CA ILE A 92 8.99 9.53 4.11
C ILE A 92 8.21 10.71 3.54
N THR A 93 6.96 10.47 3.15
CA THR A 93 6.06 11.46 2.54
C THR A 93 5.26 12.25 3.55
N ASN A 94 5.11 11.73 4.78
CA ASN A 94 4.36 12.39 5.84
C ASN A 94 5.03 13.73 6.19
N ASP A 95 4.30 14.83 5.97
CA ASP A 95 4.85 16.17 6.18
C ASP A 95 5.14 16.50 7.64
N ASN A 96 4.40 15.93 8.60
CA ASN A 96 4.75 16.02 10.02
C ASN A 96 6.05 15.29 10.31
N ALA A 97 6.29 14.22 9.54
CA ALA A 97 7.48 13.41 9.64
C ALA A 97 8.70 14.02 8.91
N LYS A 98 8.66 15.30 8.52
CA LYS A 98 9.77 16.04 7.88
C LYS A 98 10.14 17.31 8.65
N LEU A 99 9.51 17.57 9.79
CA LEU A 99 9.58 18.90 10.44
C LEU A 99 10.77 19.07 11.37
N GLN A 100 11.47 17.99 11.73
CA GLN A 100 12.49 18.00 12.76
C GLN A 100 13.69 17.12 12.37
N ALA A 101 14.84 17.44 12.93
CA ALA A 101 16.06 16.66 12.80
C ALA A 101 16.93 16.80 14.06
N LEU A 102 17.87 15.88 14.25
CA LEU A 102 18.88 16.00 15.29
C LEU A 102 20.01 16.91 14.82
N LYS A 103 20.15 18.07 15.46
CA LYS A 103 21.32 18.93 15.31
C LYS A 103 22.45 18.41 16.20
N LEU A 104 23.59 18.13 15.59
CA LEU A 104 24.82 17.79 16.27
C LEU A 104 25.53 19.06 16.72
N GLU A 105 25.83 19.13 18.01
CA GLU A 105 26.67 20.16 18.64
C GLU A 105 27.45 19.47 19.77
N THR A 106 28.37 18.56 19.40
CA THR A 106 28.98 17.70 20.42
C THR A 106 30.06 18.37 21.25
N GLU A 107 30.48 19.59 20.90
CA GLU A 107 31.54 20.34 21.59
C GLU A 107 32.84 19.52 21.77
N GLY A 108 33.17 18.68 20.78
CA GLY A 108 34.32 17.78 20.81
C GLY A 108 34.09 16.47 21.56
N GLN A 109 32.94 16.30 22.21
CA GLN A 109 32.50 15.04 22.80
C GLN A 109 32.00 14.06 21.72
N THR A 110 31.70 12.84 22.15
CA THR A 110 31.05 11.83 21.30
C THR A 110 29.59 11.67 21.72
N LEU A 111 28.69 11.81 20.75
CA LEU A 111 27.30 11.42 20.86
C LEU A 111 27.16 10.00 20.29
N THR A 112 26.70 9.06 21.12
CA THR A 112 26.69 7.63 20.77
C THR A 112 25.27 7.11 20.68
N ARG A 113 24.96 6.41 19.59
CA ARG A 113 23.73 5.64 19.42
C ARG A 113 24.03 4.14 19.44
N TYR A 114 23.63 3.45 20.50
CA TYR A 114 23.74 1.98 20.57
C TYR A 114 22.74 1.31 19.64
N VAL A 115 23.13 0.20 18.99
CA VAL A 115 22.31 -0.41 17.91
C VAL A 115 21.35 -1.49 18.38
N ALA A 116 21.61 -2.15 19.51
CA ALA A 116 20.80 -3.25 20.01
C ALA A 116 20.85 -3.33 21.55
N PHE A 117 19.82 -3.95 22.13
CA PHE A 117 19.63 -4.04 23.57
C PHE A 117 19.16 -5.44 24.00
N GLU A 118 19.53 -5.85 25.21
CA GLU A 118 18.96 -7.02 25.88
C GLU A 118 18.45 -6.65 27.27
N ASN A 119 17.53 -7.46 27.81
CA ASN A 119 17.02 -7.27 29.17
C ASN A 119 18.12 -7.56 30.20
N ILE A 120 18.25 -6.68 31.19
CA ILE A 120 19.06 -6.89 32.39
C ILE A 120 18.33 -7.90 33.28
N ASN A 121 18.94 -9.07 33.49
CA ASN A 121 18.42 -10.12 34.37
C ASN A 121 19.19 -10.14 35.71
N ASP A 122 19.25 -9.00 36.41
CA ASP A 122 20.02 -8.85 37.65
C ASP A 122 19.16 -8.89 38.93
N GLY A 123 17.84 -9.07 38.77
CA GLY A 123 16.88 -9.12 39.88
C GLY A 123 16.42 -7.74 40.38
N SER A 124 16.86 -6.66 39.75
CA SER A 124 16.22 -5.36 39.87
C SER A 124 14.86 -5.40 39.17
N THR A 125 13.85 -4.77 39.78
CA THR A 125 12.56 -4.54 39.13
C THR A 125 12.25 -3.07 39.27
N THR A 126 12.43 -2.31 38.21
CA THR A 126 11.75 -1.02 38.08
C THR A 126 10.30 -1.30 37.70
N GLU A 127 9.34 -0.65 38.37
CA GLU A 127 7.92 -0.78 38.03
C GLU A 127 7.69 -0.37 36.57
N GLY A 128 7.45 -1.35 35.68
CA GLY A 128 6.84 -1.15 34.37
C GLY A 128 7.76 -0.74 33.21
N ILE A 129 9.09 -0.73 33.38
CA ILE A 129 10.07 -0.56 32.29
C ILE A 129 11.09 -1.69 32.39
N PRO A 130 11.32 -2.49 31.34
CA PRO A 130 12.45 -3.42 31.32
C PRO A 130 13.75 -2.64 31.44
N GLU A 131 14.59 -2.93 32.44
CA GLU A 131 15.97 -2.47 32.43
C GLU A 131 16.69 -3.18 31.27
N THR A 132 17.31 -2.43 30.38
CA THR A 132 18.01 -2.97 29.21
C THR A 132 19.45 -2.49 29.15
N GLN A 133 20.37 -3.34 28.70
CA GLN A 133 21.76 -2.97 28.44
C GLN A 133 22.10 -3.07 26.96
N PRO A 134 22.99 -2.20 26.43
CA PRO A 134 23.48 -2.33 25.07
C PRO A 134 24.14 -3.68 24.81
N VAL A 135 23.90 -4.25 23.64
CA VAL A 135 24.56 -5.47 23.15
C VAL A 135 25.11 -5.27 21.75
N THR A 136 26.03 -6.15 21.37
CA THR A 136 26.59 -6.16 20.03
C THR A 136 25.82 -7.07 19.09
N ILE A 137 25.67 -6.67 17.84
CA ILE A 137 25.14 -7.53 16.78
C ILE A 137 26.28 -8.12 15.94
N PRO A 138 26.22 -9.42 15.57
CA PRO A 138 27.23 -10.03 14.72
C PRO A 138 27.10 -9.52 13.28
N VAL A 139 28.23 -9.33 12.60
CA VAL A 139 28.32 -9.03 11.16
C VAL A 139 29.05 -10.20 10.52
N THR A 140 28.36 -10.93 9.66
CA THR A 140 28.89 -12.17 9.08
C THR A 140 28.95 -12.10 7.56
N ALA A 141 29.47 -13.16 6.93
CA ALA A 141 29.52 -13.26 5.48
C ALA A 141 28.14 -13.42 4.84
N THR A 142 27.15 -13.96 5.55
CA THR A 142 25.79 -14.15 5.04
C THR A 142 24.79 -13.16 5.63
N GLU A 143 25.15 -12.48 6.71
CA GLU A 143 24.32 -11.49 7.39
C GLU A 143 25.09 -10.17 7.49
N PRO A 144 25.09 -9.35 6.42
CA PRO A 144 25.63 -8.01 6.48
C PRO A 144 24.85 -7.13 7.48
N VAL A 145 25.42 -5.99 7.80
CA VAL A 145 24.74 -4.92 8.53
C VAL A 145 24.83 -3.65 7.70
N TYR A 146 23.73 -2.95 7.63
CA TYR A 146 23.63 -1.66 6.96
C TYR A 146 23.39 -0.56 7.98
N VAL A 147 24.07 0.56 7.81
CA VAL A 147 23.83 1.83 8.50
C VAL A 147 23.42 2.82 7.44
N ASP A 148 22.29 3.47 7.63
CA ASP A 148 21.70 4.33 6.62
C ASP A 148 21.08 5.55 7.27
N THR A 149 21.42 6.75 6.80
CA THR A 149 21.06 7.99 7.50
C THR A 149 21.10 9.20 6.57
N LEU A 150 20.24 10.18 6.83
CA LEU A 150 20.33 11.51 6.24
C LEU A 150 21.32 12.37 7.04
N MET A 151 22.24 13.00 6.34
CA MET A 151 23.33 13.78 6.92
C MET A 151 23.41 15.15 6.26
N LYS A 152 23.49 16.20 7.08
CA LYS A 152 23.99 17.52 6.66
C LYS A 152 25.38 17.69 7.25
N PHE A 153 26.40 17.60 6.39
CA PHE A 153 27.79 17.65 6.82
C PHE A 153 28.21 19.07 7.15
N THR A 154 28.95 19.26 8.25
CA THR A 154 29.72 20.48 8.48
C THR A 154 31.19 20.19 8.18
N PRO A 155 31.77 20.82 7.13
CA PRO A 155 33.18 20.67 6.82
C PRO A 155 34.09 21.11 7.98
N SER A 156 35.10 20.30 8.26
CA SER A 156 36.16 20.56 9.25
C SER A 156 37.41 21.12 8.59
N GLU A 157 38.16 21.98 9.28
CA GLU A 157 39.48 22.46 8.83
C GLU A 157 40.53 21.35 8.85
N ASP A 158 40.46 20.49 9.87
CA ASP A 158 41.42 19.40 10.13
C ASP A 158 40.75 18.03 10.02
N ASP A 159 41.56 17.01 9.68
CA ASP A 159 41.12 15.61 9.75
C ASP A 159 40.92 15.20 11.21
N PRO A 160 39.80 14.54 11.58
CA PRO A 160 39.56 14.09 12.94
C PRO A 160 40.57 13.01 13.34
N GLU A 161 40.99 13.05 14.61
CA GLU A 161 41.89 12.06 15.18
C GLU A 161 41.11 10.79 15.59
N VAL A 162 41.30 9.70 14.86
CA VAL A 162 40.68 8.40 15.15
C VAL A 162 41.65 7.54 15.96
N THR A 163 41.55 7.61 17.29
CA THR A 163 42.44 6.89 18.22
C THR A 163 41.83 5.62 18.81
N ASP A 164 40.51 5.48 18.80
CA ASP A 164 39.84 4.28 19.32
C ASP A 164 40.03 3.09 18.36
N PRO A 165 40.71 2.00 18.79
CA PRO A 165 40.96 0.82 17.96
C PRO A 165 39.69 0.03 17.60
N ASN A 166 38.55 0.32 18.24
CA ASN A 166 37.27 -0.33 17.95
C ASN A 166 36.50 0.33 16.81
N ILE A 167 36.89 1.54 16.39
CA ILE A 167 36.27 2.21 15.26
C ILE A 167 36.48 1.38 13.98
N LYS A 168 35.40 1.12 13.25
CA LYS A 168 35.47 0.41 11.98
C LYS A 168 35.82 1.35 10.84
N LEU A 169 35.17 2.50 10.76
CA LEU A 169 35.31 3.51 9.71
C LEU A 169 35.03 4.87 10.34
N ALA A 170 35.61 5.93 9.79
CA ALA A 170 35.15 7.29 10.05
C ALA A 170 34.94 8.02 8.73
N LEU A 171 33.83 8.73 8.61
CA LEU A 171 33.49 9.53 7.44
C LEU A 171 33.31 10.98 7.87
N PHE A 172 33.98 11.90 7.19
CA PHE A 172 33.95 13.33 7.51
C PHE A 172 34.18 14.16 6.24
N VAL A 173 33.87 15.45 6.29
CA VAL A 173 34.15 16.38 5.21
C VAL A 173 35.27 17.32 5.66
N ASN A 174 36.30 17.49 4.84
CA ASN A 174 37.38 18.41 5.10
C ASN A 174 37.31 19.59 4.12
N VAL A 175 37.34 20.83 4.62
CA VAL A 175 37.25 22.07 3.83
C VAL A 175 38.34 22.20 2.76
N ASN A 176 39.50 21.60 2.99
CA ASN A 176 40.65 21.64 2.10
C ASN A 176 40.66 20.50 1.08
N SER A 177 39.72 19.56 1.16
CA SER A 177 39.60 18.46 0.21
C SER A 177 38.14 18.18 -0.16
N ASN A 178 37.51 17.17 0.42
CA ASN A 178 36.09 16.87 0.21
C ASN A 178 35.58 15.87 1.27
N LEU A 179 34.64 14.98 0.89
CA LEU A 179 34.31 13.78 1.65
C LEU A 179 35.51 12.85 1.77
N VAL A 180 35.86 12.50 3.00
CA VAL A 180 36.99 11.65 3.37
C VAL A 180 36.51 10.44 4.14
N LEU A 181 36.95 9.26 3.72
CA LEU A 181 36.79 8.00 4.45
C LEU A 181 38.12 7.61 5.10
N ARG A 182 38.13 7.47 6.43
CA ARG A 182 39.20 6.80 7.20
C ARG A 182 38.92 5.31 7.24
N HIS A 183 39.82 4.51 6.67
CA HIS A 183 39.67 3.06 6.57
C HIS A 183 41.04 2.37 6.44
N LYS A 184 41.07 1.05 6.25
CA LYS A 184 42.26 0.28 5.88
C LYS A 184 42.31 0.03 4.37
N TYR A 185 43.50 0.06 3.80
CA TYR A 185 43.80 -0.28 2.41
C TYR A 185 44.94 -1.30 2.36
N TYR A 186 44.89 -2.25 1.42
CA TYR A 186 45.93 -3.26 1.24
C TYR A 186 47.09 -2.70 0.39
N ASP A 187 48.19 -2.33 1.03
CA ASP A 187 49.34 -1.74 0.33
C ASP A 187 50.31 -2.80 -0.20
N VAL A 188 50.23 -3.06 -1.50
CA VAL A 188 51.13 -3.96 -2.22
C VAL A 188 52.54 -3.41 -2.39
N ASN A 189 52.76 -2.11 -2.20
CA ASN A 189 54.08 -1.51 -2.38
C ASN A 189 55.00 -1.78 -1.17
N LEU A 190 54.47 -2.34 -0.08
CA LEU A 190 55.22 -2.71 1.11
C LEU A 190 55.82 -4.12 1.05
N LEU A 191 55.84 -4.78 -0.11
CA LEU A 191 56.44 -6.12 -0.25
C LEU A 191 57.89 -6.18 0.27
N PRO A 192 58.26 -7.22 1.04
CA PRO A 192 57.51 -8.44 1.35
C PRO A 192 56.47 -8.30 2.48
N ASN A 193 56.34 -7.14 3.11
CA ASN A 193 55.44 -6.85 4.24
C ASN A 193 54.11 -6.23 3.78
N ALA A 194 53.63 -6.58 2.59
CA ALA A 194 52.33 -6.10 2.09
C ALA A 194 51.22 -6.44 3.10
N GLY A 195 50.36 -5.48 3.38
CA GLY A 195 49.36 -5.61 4.43
C GLY A 195 48.40 -4.44 4.48
N TYR A 196 47.42 -4.55 5.37
CA TYR A 196 46.42 -3.51 5.56
C TYR A 196 46.96 -2.36 6.40
N VAL A 197 46.95 -1.16 5.85
CA VAL A 197 47.39 0.08 6.50
C VAL A 197 46.24 1.07 6.59
N THR A 198 46.14 1.79 7.70
CA THR A 198 45.11 2.82 7.88
C THR A 198 45.42 4.03 6.99
N THR A 199 44.44 4.50 6.23
CA THR A 199 44.58 5.60 5.27
C THR A 199 43.32 6.45 5.20
N ASN A 200 43.41 7.59 4.51
CA ASN A 200 42.30 8.46 4.12
C ASN A 200 42.07 8.31 2.61
N SER A 201 40.83 8.04 2.22
CA SER A 201 40.39 8.11 0.82
C SER A 201 39.53 9.34 0.61
N ILE A 202 39.90 10.18 -0.35
CA ILE A 202 39.26 11.47 -0.62
C ILE A 202 38.45 11.33 -1.90
N PHE A 203 37.13 11.47 -1.80
CA PHE A 203 36.24 11.35 -2.96
C PHE A 203 36.12 12.68 -3.69
N THR A 204 36.91 12.84 -4.74
CA THR A 204 36.95 14.09 -5.53
C THR A 204 35.94 14.12 -6.68
N ASP A 205 35.41 12.95 -7.09
CA ASP A 205 34.49 12.82 -8.22
C ASP A 205 33.02 13.16 -7.87
N LEU A 206 32.69 13.43 -6.61
CA LEU A 206 31.33 13.71 -6.14
C LEU A 206 30.88 15.17 -6.32
N GLY A 207 31.76 16.04 -6.82
CA GLY A 207 31.61 17.49 -6.63
C GLY A 207 31.84 17.89 -5.17
N GLU A 208 31.91 19.20 -4.91
CA GLU A 208 32.08 19.72 -3.55
C GLU A 208 30.84 19.42 -2.70
N ILE A 209 31.04 18.83 -1.51
CA ILE A 209 29.94 18.61 -0.56
C ILE A 209 29.44 19.96 -0.05
N ASN A 210 28.19 20.29 -0.38
CA ASN A 210 27.53 21.51 0.02
C ASN A 210 27.04 21.38 1.48
N PRO A 211 27.56 22.18 2.42
CA PRO A 211 27.13 22.11 3.82
C PRO A 211 25.66 22.47 4.02
N GLU A 212 25.00 23.11 3.05
CA GLU A 212 23.57 23.45 3.13
C GLU A 212 22.63 22.35 2.64
N GLN A 213 23.17 21.28 2.07
CA GLN A 213 22.42 20.20 1.45
C GLN A 213 22.39 18.95 2.34
N TRP A 214 21.27 18.25 2.31
CA TRP A 214 21.14 16.93 2.91
C TRP A 214 21.53 15.84 1.93
N TYR A 215 22.32 14.89 2.42
CA TYR A 215 22.79 13.73 1.70
C TYR A 215 22.30 12.45 2.38
N ARG A 216 21.88 11.45 1.60
CA ARG A 216 21.65 10.09 2.12
C ARG A 216 22.96 9.34 2.10
N LEU A 217 23.45 8.98 3.28
CA LEU A 217 24.63 8.14 3.46
C LEU A 217 24.20 6.72 3.78
N THR A 218 24.64 5.79 2.95
CA THR A 218 24.44 4.36 3.17
C THR A 218 25.78 3.66 3.32
N ILE A 219 25.94 2.86 4.37
CA ILE A 219 27.13 2.04 4.62
C ILE A 219 26.70 0.59 4.81
N LYS A 220 27.21 -0.31 3.97
CA LYS A 220 27.11 -1.75 4.17
C LYS A 220 28.39 -2.26 4.80
N MET A 221 28.29 -3.11 5.81
CA MET A 221 29.41 -3.86 6.39
C MET A 221 29.16 -5.37 6.26
N GLN A 222 30.20 -6.11 5.87
CA GLN A 222 30.13 -7.56 5.70
C GLN A 222 31.49 -8.19 6.01
N TYR A 223 31.49 -9.36 6.66
CA TYR A 223 32.71 -10.10 6.89
C TYR A 223 33.06 -10.96 5.67
N ASN A 224 34.32 -10.92 5.22
CA ASN A 224 34.80 -11.79 4.14
C ASN A 224 35.60 -12.95 4.73
N THR A 225 35.04 -14.17 4.63
CA THR A 225 35.68 -15.38 5.16
C THR A 225 36.95 -15.79 4.39
N GLY A 226 37.05 -15.45 3.11
CA GLY A 226 38.22 -15.77 2.28
C GLY A 226 39.46 -14.97 2.66
N PHE A 227 39.28 -13.69 2.96
CA PHE A 227 40.37 -12.78 3.37
C PHE A 227 40.54 -12.63 4.87
N GLY A 228 39.57 -13.12 5.65
CA GLY A 228 39.57 -12.95 7.11
C GLY A 228 39.47 -11.50 7.54
N ALA A 229 38.71 -10.68 6.81
CA ALA A 229 38.68 -9.24 6.98
C ALA A 229 37.25 -8.67 6.89
N MET A 230 37.01 -7.59 7.61
CA MET A 230 35.76 -6.84 7.55
C MET A 230 35.81 -5.83 6.40
N GLN A 231 34.79 -5.90 5.54
CA GLN A 231 34.65 -5.07 4.35
C GLN A 231 33.47 -4.11 4.48
N ALA A 232 33.55 -2.99 3.77
CA ALA A 232 32.54 -1.97 3.71
C ALA A 232 32.32 -1.42 2.31
N TRP A 233 31.08 -1.06 2.02
CA TRP A 233 30.67 -0.36 0.81
C TRP A 233 29.88 0.88 1.22
N LEU A 234 30.08 1.97 0.48
CA LEU A 234 29.45 3.25 0.78
C LEU A 234 28.69 3.76 -0.44
N TRP A 235 27.55 4.39 -0.19
CA TRP A 235 26.80 5.14 -1.18
C TRP A 235 26.48 6.52 -0.62
N LEU A 236 26.55 7.53 -1.48
CA LEU A 236 26.07 8.88 -1.20
C LEU A 236 24.98 9.19 -2.22
N ASP A 237 23.78 9.51 -1.75
CA ASP A 237 22.61 9.78 -2.60
C ASP A 237 22.37 8.64 -3.63
N GLY A 238 22.59 7.40 -3.18
CA GLY A 238 22.45 6.21 -4.01
C GLY A 238 23.60 5.96 -5.01
N THR A 239 24.54 6.89 -5.15
CA THR A 239 25.74 6.70 -5.97
C THR A 239 26.78 5.92 -5.19
N GLN A 240 27.20 4.76 -5.73
CA GLN A 240 28.23 3.94 -5.09
C GLN A 240 29.57 4.63 -5.14
N LEU A 241 30.22 4.75 -3.98
CA LEU A 241 31.53 5.37 -3.87
C LEU A 241 32.62 4.39 -4.30
N THR A 242 33.51 4.85 -5.17
CA THR A 242 34.71 4.12 -5.61
C THR A 242 35.93 5.00 -5.40
N HIS A 243 37.08 4.38 -5.16
CA HIS A 243 38.34 5.11 -4.99
C HIS A 243 39.53 4.21 -5.32
N TYR A 244 40.69 4.82 -5.62
CA TYR A 244 41.92 4.08 -5.87
C TYR A 244 42.27 3.07 -4.76
N ASN A 245 42.01 3.43 -3.50
CA ASN A 245 42.26 2.57 -2.34
C ASN A 245 41.18 1.52 -2.08
N GLY A 246 40.13 1.46 -2.91
CA GLY A 246 39.07 0.46 -2.81
C GLY A 246 39.35 -0.73 -3.75
N GLU A 247 39.02 -1.93 -3.29
CA GLU A 247 39.09 -3.17 -4.07
C GLU A 247 37.85 -3.30 -4.97
N VAL A 248 38.04 -3.78 -6.20
CA VAL A 248 36.98 -4.16 -7.14
C VAL A 248 36.58 -5.62 -6.88
N ASP A 249 37.58 -6.49 -6.79
CA ASP A 249 37.44 -7.91 -6.47
C ASP A 249 38.78 -8.46 -5.95
N GLY A 250 38.78 -9.73 -5.52
CA GLY A 250 39.96 -10.37 -4.92
C GLY A 250 41.22 -10.45 -5.79
N ASN A 251 41.15 -10.08 -7.08
CA ASN A 251 42.29 -9.97 -7.99
C ASN A 251 42.62 -8.51 -8.36
N ASN A 252 41.71 -7.57 -8.09
CA ASN A 252 41.78 -6.16 -8.49
C ASN A 252 41.62 -5.25 -7.25
N ILE A 253 42.73 -4.98 -6.57
CA ILE A 253 42.77 -4.25 -5.28
C ILE A 253 42.65 -2.71 -5.39
N HIS A 254 42.31 -2.18 -6.56
CA HIS A 254 42.31 -0.75 -6.84
C HIS A 254 41.11 -0.30 -7.66
N ASN A 255 40.68 0.94 -7.43
CA ASN A 255 39.60 1.64 -8.16
C ASN A 255 38.22 0.98 -8.01
N GLY A 256 37.98 0.33 -6.88
CA GLY A 256 36.71 -0.34 -6.60
C GLY A 256 35.96 0.23 -5.40
N PRO A 257 34.79 -0.37 -5.08
CA PRO A 257 33.91 0.09 -4.02
C PRO A 257 34.12 -0.62 -2.67
N ILE A 258 35.04 -1.59 -2.60
CA ILE A 258 35.26 -2.41 -1.39
C ILE A 258 36.36 -1.77 -0.54
N PHE A 259 36.00 -1.30 0.64
CA PHE A 259 36.93 -0.74 1.63
C PHE A 259 37.10 -1.70 2.80
N TYR A 260 38.27 -1.74 3.43
CA TYR A 260 38.50 -2.57 4.62
C TYR A 260 38.36 -1.73 5.89
N THR A 261 37.70 -2.27 6.91
CA THR A 261 37.50 -1.53 8.17
C THR A 261 38.78 -1.51 9.01
N ILE A 262 38.99 -0.46 9.81
CA ILE A 262 40.13 -0.31 10.71
C ILE A 262 40.11 -1.41 11.79
N SER A 263 38.97 -1.59 12.47
CA SER A 263 38.75 -2.73 13.36
C SER A 263 38.25 -3.95 12.58
N ASP A 264 38.89 -5.11 12.77
CA ASP A 264 38.49 -6.39 12.18
C ASP A 264 37.43 -7.15 13.01
N SER A 265 36.91 -6.52 14.08
CA SER A 265 35.84 -7.10 14.91
C SER A 265 34.61 -7.42 14.05
N GLN A 266 34.04 -8.61 14.23
CA GLN A 266 32.81 -9.05 13.55
C GLN A 266 31.54 -8.59 14.28
N PHE A 267 31.64 -7.55 15.11
CA PHE A 267 30.53 -7.05 15.91
C PHE A 267 30.34 -5.55 15.72
N LEU A 268 29.07 -5.11 15.65
CA LEU A 268 28.68 -3.70 15.70
C LEU A 268 27.92 -3.45 17.01
N SER A 269 28.33 -2.44 17.77
CA SER A 269 27.68 -2.02 19.02
C SER A 269 26.97 -0.68 18.90
N GLN A 270 27.52 0.24 18.11
CA GLN A 270 27.09 1.63 18.09
C GLN A 270 27.44 2.35 16.78
N VAL A 271 26.72 3.45 16.56
CA VAL A 271 27.06 4.52 15.62
C VAL A 271 27.38 5.76 16.46
N SER A 272 28.47 6.46 16.15
CA SER A 272 28.93 7.60 16.95
C SER A 272 29.12 8.83 16.07
N PHE A 273 28.78 9.99 16.63
CA PHE A 273 28.87 11.30 16.00
C PHE A 273 29.77 12.20 16.85
N GLN A 274 30.58 13.02 16.18
CA GLN A 274 31.44 14.02 16.80
C GLN A 274 31.48 15.26 15.90
N GLY A 275 31.46 16.44 16.51
CA GLY A 275 31.49 17.73 15.83
C GLY A 275 30.10 18.34 15.68
N THR A 276 29.89 19.02 14.56
CA THR A 276 28.65 19.74 14.26
C THR A 276 28.05 19.24 12.94
N GLY A 277 26.75 19.43 12.77
CA GLY A 277 26.03 18.97 11.58
C GLY A 277 24.59 18.58 11.93
N TYR A 278 23.95 17.82 11.05
CA TYR A 278 22.62 17.29 11.31
C TYR A 278 22.52 15.82 10.90
N VAL A 279 21.72 15.08 11.67
CA VAL A 279 21.41 13.66 11.47
C VAL A 279 19.91 13.50 11.45
N ASP A 280 19.44 12.66 10.55
CA ASP A 280 18.03 12.29 10.45
C ASP A 280 17.89 10.88 9.85
N ASP A 281 16.72 10.26 10.05
CA ASP A 281 16.31 8.95 9.50
C ASP A 281 17.42 7.88 9.65
N LEU A 282 18.02 7.78 10.84
CA LEU A 282 19.09 6.83 11.13
C LEU A 282 18.51 5.43 11.31
N VAL A 283 18.92 4.51 10.44
CA VAL A 283 18.54 3.11 10.45
C VAL A 283 19.79 2.23 10.57
N VAL A 284 19.71 1.20 11.40
CA VAL A 284 20.64 0.06 11.33
C VAL A 284 19.85 -1.23 11.17
N ALA A 285 20.14 -1.99 10.11
CA ALA A 285 19.34 -3.14 9.69
C ALA A 285 20.18 -4.26 9.03
N ARG A 286 19.57 -5.43 8.83
CA ARG A 286 20.17 -6.57 8.11
C ARG A 286 20.12 -6.46 6.59
N ASP A 287 19.15 -5.71 6.10
CA ASP A 287 18.95 -5.47 4.69
C ASP A 287 18.38 -4.07 4.53
N ILE A 288 18.75 -3.40 3.45
CA ILE A 288 18.14 -2.15 3.02
C ILE A 288 18.07 -2.15 1.49
N THR A 289 17.00 -1.58 0.96
CA THR A 289 16.93 -1.27 -0.45
C THR A 289 17.75 0.00 -0.67
N SER A 290 18.90 -0.09 -1.36
CA SER A 290 19.76 1.08 -1.60
C SER A 290 18.99 2.19 -2.31
N PHE A 291 19.13 3.43 -1.83
CA PHE A 291 18.49 4.64 -2.35
C PHE A 291 18.93 5.09 -3.75
N ALA A 292 19.48 4.20 -4.57
CA ALA A 292 19.80 4.47 -5.96
C ALA A 292 18.51 4.80 -6.75
N GLY A 293 18.13 6.08 -6.76
CA GLY A 293 17.22 6.66 -7.73
C GLY A 293 15.72 6.58 -7.45
N GLN A 294 15.26 6.37 -6.21
CA GLN A 294 13.84 6.59 -5.89
C GLN A 294 13.63 7.96 -5.25
N ALA A 295 13.58 9.01 -6.09
CA ALA A 295 12.39 9.85 -5.96
C ALA A 295 11.21 8.88 -6.06
N GLY A 296 10.32 8.82 -5.05
CA GLY A 296 9.26 7.81 -4.98
C GLY A 296 8.67 7.58 -6.37
N LEU A 297 8.77 6.36 -6.90
CA LEU A 297 8.36 6.07 -8.28
C LEU A 297 6.91 6.54 -8.43
N THR A 298 6.66 7.58 -9.21
CA THR A 298 5.30 8.10 -9.40
C THR A 298 4.65 7.44 -10.61
N LEU A 299 3.34 7.21 -10.52
CA LEU A 299 2.49 6.73 -11.61
C LEU A 299 1.30 7.67 -11.80
N THR A 300 0.75 7.71 -13.01
CA THR A 300 -0.46 8.48 -13.34
C THR A 300 -1.69 7.59 -13.24
N LEU A 301 -2.75 8.07 -12.59
CA LEU A 301 -4.05 7.38 -12.57
C LEU A 301 -4.91 7.85 -13.74
N ALA A 302 -5.42 6.91 -14.54
CA ALA A 302 -6.39 7.15 -15.59
C ALA A 302 -7.71 6.47 -15.24
N PHE A 303 -8.77 7.25 -15.09
CA PHE A 303 -10.12 6.78 -14.76
C PHE A 303 -11.16 7.79 -15.25
N ASP A 304 -12.41 7.37 -15.28
CA ASP A 304 -13.58 8.18 -15.63
C ASP A 304 -14.29 8.61 -14.33
N ASP A 305 -14.26 9.91 -14.04
CA ASP A 305 -14.82 10.50 -12.83
C ASP A 305 -16.35 10.69 -12.87
N ASP A 306 -17.00 10.43 -14.02
CA ASP A 306 -18.46 10.35 -14.09
C ASP A 306 -19.00 9.05 -13.46
N VAL A 307 -18.15 8.02 -13.31
CA VAL A 307 -18.54 6.67 -12.87
C VAL A 307 -17.71 6.11 -11.70
N LEU A 308 -16.62 6.79 -11.32
CA LEU A 308 -15.73 6.37 -10.24
C LEU A 308 -15.32 7.55 -9.35
N ASP A 309 -15.41 7.34 -8.04
CA ASP A 309 -14.75 8.15 -7.03
C ASP A 309 -13.47 7.45 -6.58
N VAL A 310 -12.32 8.15 -6.70
CA VAL A 310 -11.01 7.61 -6.32
C VAL A 310 -10.38 8.45 -5.23
N LEU A 311 -10.05 7.80 -4.11
CA LEU A 311 -9.26 8.37 -3.02
C LEU A 311 -7.88 7.74 -3.00
N VAL A 312 -6.87 8.58 -2.76
CA VAL A 312 -5.48 8.20 -2.56
C VAL A 312 -5.11 8.56 -1.13
N ASP A 313 -4.77 7.55 -0.32
CA ASP A 313 -4.43 7.71 1.09
C ASP A 313 -5.48 8.54 1.87
N GLY A 314 -6.75 8.36 1.49
CA GLY A 314 -7.91 9.01 2.09
C GLY A 314 -8.25 10.41 1.55
N GLN A 315 -7.57 10.89 0.50
CA GLN A 315 -7.86 12.17 -0.15
C GLN A 315 -8.40 11.97 -1.58
N PRO A 316 -9.47 12.67 -1.99
CA PRO A 316 -10.01 12.55 -3.34
C PRO A 316 -9.01 13.08 -4.38
N VAL A 317 -8.92 12.40 -5.52
CA VAL A 317 -8.08 12.81 -6.65
C VAL A 317 -8.89 12.97 -7.93
N GLN A 318 -8.32 13.66 -8.90
CA GLN A 318 -8.92 13.85 -10.22
C GLN A 318 -8.30 12.91 -11.25
N PRO A 319 -8.96 12.64 -12.39
CA PRO A 319 -8.34 11.92 -13.49
C PRO A 319 -6.98 12.52 -13.87
N SER A 320 -6.03 11.67 -14.24
CA SER A 320 -4.62 12.03 -14.50
C SER A 320 -3.83 12.52 -13.29
N ALA A 321 -4.31 12.29 -12.07
CA ALA A 321 -3.51 12.54 -10.87
C ALA A 321 -2.22 11.71 -10.86
N VAL A 322 -1.12 12.36 -10.46
CA VAL A 322 0.17 11.70 -10.24
C VAL A 322 0.23 11.27 -8.79
N VAL A 323 0.45 9.98 -8.56
CA VAL A 323 0.47 9.36 -7.24
C VAL A 323 1.74 8.54 -7.04
N GLU A 324 2.11 8.30 -5.80
CA GLU A 324 3.29 7.51 -5.49
C GLU A 324 3.00 6.00 -5.58
N SER A 325 3.95 5.25 -6.13
CA SER A 325 3.95 3.79 -6.07
C SER A 325 4.07 3.36 -4.60
N GLY A 326 3.06 2.64 -4.13
CA GLY A 326 2.89 2.23 -2.74
C GLY A 326 1.71 2.90 -2.04
N SER A 327 1.08 3.91 -2.66
CA SER A 327 -0.13 4.55 -2.11
C SER A 327 -1.30 3.56 -2.02
N THR A 328 -2.18 3.80 -1.06
CA THR A 328 -3.45 3.08 -0.93
C THR A 328 -4.51 3.77 -1.77
N LEU A 329 -5.12 3.04 -2.69
CA LEU A 329 -6.31 3.48 -3.40
C LEU A 329 -7.54 2.96 -2.68
N ALA A 330 -8.53 3.82 -2.48
CA ALA A 330 -9.91 3.44 -2.22
C ALA A 330 -10.74 3.91 -3.42
N ILE A 331 -11.36 2.96 -4.12
CA ILE A 331 -12.11 3.17 -5.35
C ILE A 331 -13.55 2.81 -5.05
N THR A 332 -14.46 3.72 -5.34
CA THR A 332 -15.91 3.52 -5.22
C THR A 332 -16.53 3.76 -6.58
N ALA A 333 -17.26 2.78 -7.10
CA ALA A 333 -18.07 2.97 -8.29
C ALA A 333 -19.38 3.67 -7.94
N VAL A 334 -19.87 4.51 -8.85
CA VAL A 334 -21.23 5.06 -8.77
C VAL A 334 -22.24 3.91 -8.80
N ASP A 335 -23.39 4.06 -8.14
CA ASP A 335 -24.50 3.10 -8.16
C ASP A 335 -24.69 2.47 -9.56
N TRP A 336 -24.81 1.14 -9.58
CA TRP A 336 -24.97 0.30 -10.78
C TRP A 336 -23.72 0.12 -11.65
N TYR A 337 -22.56 0.64 -11.24
CA TYR A 337 -21.27 0.39 -11.89
C TYR A 337 -20.38 -0.53 -11.06
N GLN A 338 -19.52 -1.28 -11.75
CA GLN A 338 -18.50 -2.15 -11.17
C GLN A 338 -17.10 -1.72 -11.58
N ILE A 339 -16.13 -2.04 -10.72
CA ILE A 339 -14.71 -1.87 -10.94
C ILE A 339 -14.19 -3.12 -11.67
N ASN A 340 -14.05 -3.04 -12.99
CA ASN A 340 -13.64 -4.16 -13.82
C ASN A 340 -12.19 -4.58 -13.57
N SER A 341 -11.29 -3.60 -13.48
CA SER A 341 -9.86 -3.86 -13.31
C SER A 341 -9.08 -2.60 -12.97
N VAL A 342 -7.92 -2.78 -12.33
CA VAL A 342 -6.86 -1.77 -12.20
C VAL A 342 -5.62 -2.34 -12.87
N THR A 343 -5.24 -1.81 -14.03
CA THR A 343 -4.21 -2.40 -14.89
C THR A 343 -3.32 -1.35 -15.52
N GLY A 344 -2.15 -1.75 -16.02
CA GLY A 344 -1.20 -0.89 -16.71
C GLY A 344 0.10 -1.65 -16.92
N ASP A 345 0.91 -1.22 -17.89
CA ASP A 345 2.22 -1.85 -18.10
C ASP A 345 3.13 -1.63 -16.89
N GLY A 346 3.55 -2.72 -16.24
CA GLY A 346 4.36 -2.64 -15.03
C GLY A 346 3.62 -2.14 -13.78
N ILE A 347 2.29 -2.14 -13.80
CA ILE A 347 1.43 -1.77 -12.67
C ILE A 347 0.96 -3.03 -11.94
N THR A 348 1.00 -3.01 -10.61
CA THR A 348 0.36 -4.03 -9.76
C THR A 348 -0.60 -3.38 -8.78
N TYR A 349 -1.80 -3.94 -8.65
CA TYR A 349 -2.81 -3.53 -7.67
C TYR A 349 -3.25 -4.73 -6.82
N THR A 350 -3.38 -4.53 -5.51
CA THR A 350 -3.70 -5.63 -4.57
C THR A 350 -5.18 -5.71 -4.19
N GLY A 351 -5.99 -4.72 -4.56
CA GLY A 351 -7.41 -4.70 -4.21
C GLY A 351 -8.24 -5.61 -5.12
N THR A 352 -9.47 -5.87 -4.71
CA THR A 352 -10.46 -6.68 -5.44
C THR A 352 -10.99 -5.91 -6.65
N THR A 353 -11.24 -6.63 -7.74
CA THR A 353 -11.87 -6.10 -8.97
C THR A 353 -12.65 -7.23 -9.63
N GLY A 354 -13.69 -6.90 -10.39
CA GLY A 354 -14.46 -7.89 -11.14
C GLY A 354 -15.97 -7.60 -11.17
N GLU A 355 -16.73 -8.65 -11.48
CA GLU A 355 -18.19 -8.59 -11.56
C GLU A 355 -18.81 -8.18 -10.22
N LEU A 356 -19.70 -7.20 -10.25
CA LEU A 356 -20.43 -6.67 -9.09
C LEU A 356 -19.54 -6.07 -7.98
N GLU A 357 -18.29 -5.74 -8.29
CA GLU A 357 -17.39 -5.08 -7.34
C GLU A 357 -17.61 -3.56 -7.36
N GLY A 358 -18.41 -3.03 -6.43
CA GLY A 358 -18.70 -1.59 -6.31
C GLY A 358 -17.68 -0.81 -5.47
N GLU A 359 -16.92 -1.48 -4.60
CA GLU A 359 -15.91 -0.86 -3.73
C GLU A 359 -14.63 -1.68 -3.76
N SER A 360 -13.47 -1.03 -3.85
CA SER A 360 -12.18 -1.69 -3.82
C SER A 360 -11.18 -0.88 -3.01
N THR A 361 -10.41 -1.55 -2.14
CA THR A 361 -9.30 -0.92 -1.44
C THR A 361 -8.05 -1.77 -1.59
N GLY A 362 -6.94 -1.14 -1.99
CA GLY A 362 -5.69 -1.84 -2.20
C GLY A 362 -4.51 -0.92 -2.45
N THR A 363 -3.31 -1.49 -2.49
CA THR A 363 -2.07 -0.77 -2.78
C THR A 363 -1.77 -0.82 -4.27
N ILE A 364 -1.39 0.32 -4.85
CA ILE A 364 -0.95 0.44 -6.25
C ILE A 364 0.57 0.57 -6.31
N THR A 365 1.25 -0.21 -7.15
CA THR A 365 2.71 -0.11 -7.35
C THR A 365 3.09 -0.07 -8.82
N ALA A 366 4.25 0.55 -9.11
CA ALA A 366 4.85 0.62 -10.43
C ALA A 366 6.27 0.04 -10.42
N ASP A 367 6.65 -0.65 -11.50
CA ASP A 367 7.98 -1.25 -11.67
C ASP A 367 9.03 -0.28 -12.28
N GLY A 368 8.63 0.94 -12.61
CA GLY A 368 9.47 1.97 -13.21
C GLY A 368 8.79 3.35 -13.28
N PRO A 369 9.49 4.38 -13.77
CA PRO A 369 8.94 5.73 -13.93
C PRO A 369 7.94 5.81 -15.10
N ASP A 370 7.19 6.91 -15.15
CA ASP A 370 6.27 7.28 -16.24
C ASP A 370 5.20 6.23 -16.57
N LYS A 371 4.78 5.45 -15.57
CA LYS A 371 3.71 4.44 -15.73
C LYS A 371 2.32 5.05 -15.56
N THR A 372 1.34 4.42 -16.18
CA THR A 372 -0.07 4.78 -16.04
C THR A 372 -0.87 3.57 -15.56
N ALA A 373 -1.56 3.71 -14.43
CA ALA A 373 -2.56 2.76 -13.97
C ALA A 373 -3.93 3.21 -14.47
N THR A 374 -4.57 2.38 -15.27
CA THR A 374 -5.93 2.56 -15.78
C THR A 374 -6.91 1.79 -14.90
N ILE A 375 -7.86 2.51 -14.30
CA ILE A 375 -8.97 1.96 -13.54
C ILE A 375 -10.16 1.90 -14.50
N ASN A 376 -10.56 0.69 -14.88
CA ASN A 376 -11.68 0.48 -15.80
C ASN A 376 -12.95 0.19 -15.00
N ALA A 377 -14.03 0.88 -15.35
CA ALA A 377 -15.37 0.60 -14.85
C ALA A 377 -16.36 0.39 -15.99
N SER A 378 -17.47 -0.27 -15.68
CA SER A 378 -18.63 -0.40 -16.56
C SER A 378 -19.88 -0.62 -15.72
N GLN A 379 -21.05 -0.48 -16.33
CA GLN A 379 -22.29 -0.90 -15.70
C GLN A 379 -22.23 -2.40 -15.32
N TYR A 380 -22.98 -2.79 -14.29
CA TYR A 380 -22.99 -4.17 -13.79
C TYR A 380 -23.22 -5.22 -14.86
N THR A 381 -22.49 -6.31 -14.74
CA THR A 381 -22.62 -7.52 -15.55
C THR A 381 -22.79 -8.75 -14.66
N GLY A 382 -23.21 -9.87 -15.25
CA GLY A 382 -23.34 -11.13 -14.53
C GLY A 382 -24.76 -11.37 -14.01
N SER A 383 -24.88 -11.95 -12.82
CA SER A 383 -26.17 -12.41 -12.29
C SER A 383 -26.32 -12.08 -10.81
N ILE A 384 -27.48 -11.53 -10.44
CA ILE A 384 -27.82 -11.16 -9.07
C ILE A 384 -28.78 -12.21 -8.50
N PRO A 385 -28.43 -12.87 -7.38
CA PRO A 385 -29.33 -13.79 -6.71
C PRO A 385 -30.48 -13.04 -6.04
N THR A 386 -31.71 -13.43 -6.30
CA THR A 386 -32.91 -12.77 -5.75
C THR A 386 -33.43 -13.42 -4.46
N GLY A 387 -32.93 -14.61 -4.12
CA GLY A 387 -33.48 -15.45 -3.05
C GLY A 387 -34.82 -16.12 -3.38
N LEU A 388 -35.34 -15.93 -4.59
CA LEU A 388 -36.55 -16.61 -5.08
C LEU A 388 -36.21 -18.01 -5.64
N PRO A 389 -37.15 -18.97 -5.63
CA PRO A 389 -36.95 -20.26 -6.26
C PRO A 389 -37.19 -20.21 -7.79
N GLY A 390 -36.61 -21.17 -8.50
CA GLY A 390 -36.93 -21.41 -9.92
C GLY A 390 -36.20 -20.46 -10.89
N ALA A 391 -36.88 -20.07 -11.97
CA ALA A 391 -36.30 -19.25 -13.05
C ALA A 391 -35.83 -17.86 -12.59
N TYR A 392 -36.35 -17.37 -11.47
CA TYR A 392 -36.01 -16.07 -10.90
C TYR A 392 -34.90 -16.13 -9.85
N ALA A 393 -34.36 -17.31 -9.54
CA ALA A 393 -33.34 -17.45 -8.51
C ALA A 393 -32.13 -16.54 -8.75
N ASN A 394 -31.86 -16.25 -10.02
CA ASN A 394 -30.93 -15.20 -10.43
C ASN A 394 -31.54 -14.37 -11.56
N ILE A 395 -31.29 -13.06 -11.56
CA ILE A 395 -31.64 -12.14 -12.64
C ILE A 395 -30.37 -11.54 -13.25
N SER A 396 -30.44 -11.07 -14.50
CA SER A 396 -29.27 -10.48 -15.15
C SER A 396 -28.98 -9.09 -14.58
N ALA A 397 -27.74 -8.86 -14.15
CA ALA A 397 -27.34 -7.65 -13.45
C ALA A 397 -27.39 -6.42 -14.37
N ASP A 398 -27.04 -6.61 -15.65
CA ASP A 398 -27.05 -5.59 -16.70
C ASP A 398 -28.47 -5.10 -17.00
N LYS A 399 -29.45 -6.01 -17.09
CA LYS A 399 -30.86 -5.63 -17.29
C LYS A 399 -31.42 -4.90 -16.08
N LEU A 400 -31.10 -5.37 -14.86
CA LEU A 400 -31.55 -4.72 -13.64
C LEU A 400 -30.97 -3.31 -13.52
N ALA A 401 -29.67 -3.16 -13.75
CA ALA A 401 -29.00 -1.87 -13.74
C ALA A 401 -29.58 -0.91 -14.78
N ALA A 402 -29.80 -1.37 -16.01
CA ALA A 402 -30.40 -0.54 -17.06
C ALA A 402 -31.83 -0.09 -16.71
N TRP A 403 -32.65 -0.99 -16.17
CA TRP A 403 -34.01 -0.69 -15.73
C TRP A 403 -34.01 0.29 -14.56
N ALA A 404 -33.22 0.04 -13.51
CA ALA A 404 -33.19 0.88 -12.32
C ALA A 404 -32.68 2.29 -12.62
N VAL A 405 -31.64 2.43 -13.47
CA VAL A 405 -31.16 3.74 -13.92
C VAL A 405 -32.24 4.48 -14.72
N ALA A 406 -32.98 3.80 -15.59
CA ALA A 406 -34.08 4.42 -16.34
C ALA A 406 -35.23 4.88 -15.45
N SER A 407 -35.46 4.16 -14.35
CA SER A 407 -36.42 4.45 -13.28
C SER A 407 -35.91 5.45 -12.23
N GLY A 408 -34.63 5.86 -12.30
CA GLY A 408 -34.03 6.76 -11.32
C GLY A 408 -33.89 6.16 -9.91
N LEU A 409 -33.76 4.84 -9.81
CA LEU A 409 -33.63 4.10 -8.54
C LEU A 409 -32.16 3.79 -8.24
N GLY A 410 -31.74 4.01 -6.99
CA GLY A 410 -30.45 3.54 -6.49
C GLY A 410 -30.47 2.05 -6.13
N GLU A 411 -29.31 1.47 -5.86
CA GLU A 411 -29.22 0.05 -5.47
C GLU A 411 -29.98 -0.21 -4.17
N GLN A 412 -29.91 0.72 -3.22
CA GLN A 412 -30.60 0.62 -1.94
C GLN A 412 -32.12 0.65 -2.10
N ASP A 413 -32.66 1.45 -3.03
CA ASP A 413 -34.10 1.52 -3.31
C ASP A 413 -34.60 0.17 -3.82
N VAL A 414 -33.85 -0.42 -4.75
CA VAL A 414 -34.17 -1.74 -5.32
C VAL A 414 -34.06 -2.83 -4.26
N MET A 415 -33.02 -2.82 -3.42
CA MET A 415 -32.85 -3.83 -2.36
C MET A 415 -33.97 -3.78 -1.32
N LEU A 416 -34.44 -2.59 -0.94
CA LEU A 416 -35.48 -2.44 0.08
C LEU A 416 -36.88 -2.81 -0.44
N ASN A 417 -37.14 -2.63 -1.73
CA ASN A 417 -38.46 -2.79 -2.34
C ASN A 417 -38.48 -3.88 -3.44
N ALA A 418 -37.51 -4.81 -3.42
CA ALA A 418 -37.31 -5.79 -4.49
C ALA A 418 -38.57 -6.62 -4.84
N ALA A 419 -39.40 -6.93 -3.85
CA ALA A 419 -40.64 -7.68 -4.05
C ALA A 419 -41.71 -6.86 -4.80
N ASP A 420 -41.76 -5.55 -4.57
CA ASP A 420 -42.73 -4.66 -5.20
C ASP A 420 -42.29 -4.29 -6.63
N TYR A 421 -40.98 -4.27 -6.89
CA TYR A 421 -40.43 -3.92 -8.20
C TYR A 421 -40.28 -5.10 -9.17
N LEU A 422 -40.44 -6.34 -8.73
CA LEU A 422 -40.21 -7.50 -9.58
C LEU A 422 -41.10 -7.51 -10.82
N ASP A 423 -42.38 -7.18 -10.68
CA ASP A 423 -43.31 -7.16 -11.81
C ASP A 423 -42.98 -6.01 -12.78
N ASN A 424 -42.65 -4.81 -12.26
CA ASN A 424 -42.19 -3.67 -13.06
C ASN A 424 -40.91 -3.99 -13.83
N TYR A 425 -39.93 -4.58 -13.16
CA TYR A 425 -38.69 -5.03 -13.77
C TYR A 425 -38.96 -6.06 -14.88
N LEU A 426 -39.76 -7.11 -14.63
CA LEU A 426 -40.05 -8.14 -15.62
C LEU A 426 -40.76 -7.59 -16.86
N LEU A 427 -41.68 -6.65 -16.65
CA LEU A 427 -42.39 -5.93 -17.70
C LEU A 427 -41.56 -4.83 -18.37
N ASN A 428 -40.39 -4.52 -17.82
CA ASN A 428 -39.51 -3.43 -18.23
C ASN A 428 -40.24 -2.07 -18.31
N ILE A 429 -40.95 -1.74 -17.24
CA ILE A 429 -41.70 -0.49 -17.08
C ILE A 429 -41.26 0.24 -15.82
N ASP A 430 -41.48 1.55 -15.77
CA ASP A 430 -41.21 2.39 -14.61
C ASP A 430 -41.97 1.91 -13.37
N GLU A 431 -41.39 2.08 -12.18
CA GLU A 431 -41.94 1.64 -10.90
C GLU A 431 -43.22 2.37 -10.49
N SER A 432 -43.50 3.52 -11.08
CA SER A 432 -44.75 4.26 -10.88
C SER A 432 -45.94 3.70 -11.66
N ILE A 433 -45.71 2.74 -12.56
CA ILE A 433 -46.73 2.16 -13.44
C ILE A 433 -47.24 0.84 -12.87
N ASP A 434 -48.54 0.71 -12.67
CA ASP A 434 -49.19 -0.56 -12.31
C ASP A 434 -49.83 -1.18 -13.56
N ALA A 435 -49.16 -2.18 -14.14
CA ALA A 435 -49.61 -2.88 -15.34
C ALA A 435 -49.86 -4.36 -15.06
N GLN A 436 -50.98 -4.88 -15.59
CA GLN A 436 -51.34 -6.28 -15.52
C GLN A 436 -51.46 -6.88 -16.91
N LEU A 437 -51.11 -8.15 -17.05
CA LEU A 437 -51.35 -8.89 -18.29
C LEU A 437 -52.80 -9.36 -18.36
N GLN A 438 -53.39 -9.29 -19.54
CA GLN A 438 -54.76 -9.72 -19.79
C GLN A 438 -54.85 -10.49 -21.11
N ILE A 439 -55.70 -11.53 -21.11
CA ILE A 439 -56.10 -12.22 -22.34
C ILE A 439 -57.35 -11.51 -22.86
N THR A 440 -57.23 -10.82 -23.98
CA THR A 440 -58.32 -10.01 -24.57
C THR A 440 -59.17 -10.79 -25.56
N SER A 441 -58.62 -11.85 -26.15
CA SER A 441 -59.33 -12.68 -27.13
C SER A 441 -58.86 -14.12 -27.10
N ILE A 442 -59.82 -15.04 -27.27
CA ILE A 442 -59.59 -16.46 -27.51
C ILE A 442 -60.49 -16.86 -28.67
N VAL A 443 -59.89 -17.27 -29.79
CA VAL A 443 -60.60 -17.75 -30.97
C VAL A 443 -60.24 -19.22 -31.18
N TYR A 444 -61.22 -20.10 -30.99
CA TYR A 444 -61.05 -21.52 -31.25
C TYR A 444 -61.24 -21.82 -32.75
N ASP A 445 -60.26 -22.47 -33.36
CA ASP A 445 -60.34 -22.94 -34.73
C ASP A 445 -60.54 -24.46 -34.76
N PRO A 446 -61.75 -24.94 -35.07
CA PRO A 446 -62.04 -26.37 -35.18
C PRO A 446 -61.47 -26.93 -36.50
N ASP A 447 -60.14 -27.02 -36.61
CA ASP A 447 -59.49 -27.73 -37.71
C ASP A 447 -59.57 -29.26 -37.46
N PRO A 448 -60.16 -30.05 -38.38
CA PRO A 448 -60.24 -31.51 -38.26
C PRO A 448 -58.88 -32.24 -38.24
N LEU A 449 -57.76 -31.56 -38.51
CA LEU A 449 -56.40 -32.13 -38.48
C LEU A 449 -55.55 -31.68 -37.28
N GLY A 450 -56.07 -30.80 -36.41
CA GLY A 450 -55.42 -30.38 -35.17
C GLY A 450 -56.17 -29.25 -34.49
N GLU A 451 -56.78 -29.50 -33.34
CA GLU A 451 -57.56 -28.48 -32.62
C GLU A 451 -56.62 -27.38 -32.11
N LYS A 452 -56.77 -26.14 -32.60
CA LYS A 452 -55.96 -24.98 -32.20
C LYS A 452 -56.82 -23.87 -31.63
N ALA A 453 -56.24 -23.05 -30.76
CA ALA A 453 -56.81 -21.80 -30.30
C ALA A 453 -55.81 -20.65 -30.54
N THR A 454 -56.32 -19.54 -31.06
CA THR A 454 -55.57 -18.29 -31.18
C THR A 454 -55.89 -17.40 -29.99
N ILE A 455 -54.86 -17.01 -29.24
CA ILE A 455 -54.96 -16.20 -28.02
C ILE A 455 -54.34 -14.85 -28.29
N THR A 456 -55.00 -13.77 -27.86
CA THR A 456 -54.41 -12.43 -27.84
C THR A 456 -54.13 -12.01 -26.40
N VAL A 457 -52.88 -11.68 -26.12
CA VAL A 457 -52.41 -11.14 -24.83
C VAL A 457 -52.08 -9.67 -25.01
N SER A 458 -52.53 -8.85 -24.07
CA SER A 458 -52.18 -7.43 -23.96
C SER A 458 -51.87 -7.07 -22.51
N ALA A 459 -51.44 -5.82 -22.28
CA ALA A 459 -51.30 -5.26 -20.94
C ALA A 459 -52.38 -4.20 -20.68
N THR A 460 -52.70 -3.96 -19.41
CA THR A 460 -53.63 -2.88 -19.00
C THR A 460 -53.07 -1.48 -19.25
N ASP A 461 -51.74 -1.36 -19.35
CA ASP A 461 -51.04 -0.10 -19.62
C ASP A 461 -50.24 -0.19 -20.94
N PRO A 462 -50.33 0.81 -21.82
CA PRO A 462 -49.59 0.83 -23.09
C PRO A 462 -48.07 0.99 -22.96
N ALA A 463 -47.55 1.28 -21.76
CA ALA A 463 -46.11 1.36 -21.51
C ALA A 463 -45.41 0.00 -21.58
N VAL A 464 -46.15 -1.11 -21.41
CA VAL A 464 -45.59 -2.46 -21.56
C VAL A 464 -45.28 -2.71 -23.03
N ASP A 465 -43.99 -2.75 -23.37
CA ASP A 465 -43.50 -3.14 -24.68
C ASP A 465 -43.09 -4.61 -24.65
N PHE A 466 -43.96 -5.47 -25.18
CA PHE A 466 -43.69 -6.90 -25.24
C PHE A 466 -42.37 -7.23 -25.97
N THR A 467 -41.86 -6.37 -26.86
CA THR A 467 -40.58 -6.63 -27.54
C THR A 467 -39.34 -6.36 -26.67
N LYS A 468 -39.51 -5.78 -25.49
CA LYS A 468 -38.43 -5.33 -24.59
C LYS A 468 -38.52 -5.87 -23.17
N LEU A 469 -39.30 -6.94 -22.94
CA LEU A 469 -39.40 -7.55 -21.61
C LEU A 469 -38.02 -7.97 -21.08
N ASN A 470 -37.81 -7.80 -19.77
CA ASN A 470 -36.62 -8.36 -19.13
C ASN A 470 -36.77 -9.88 -18.93
N GLY A 471 -38.01 -10.35 -18.74
CA GLY A 471 -38.38 -11.77 -18.75
C GLY A 471 -38.91 -12.27 -20.10
N THR A 472 -39.54 -13.44 -20.09
CA THR A 472 -40.14 -14.14 -21.22
C THR A 472 -41.64 -14.25 -21.00
N LEU A 473 -42.45 -13.82 -21.96
CA LEU A 473 -43.89 -14.08 -21.94
C LEU A 473 -44.13 -15.57 -22.17
N VAL A 474 -44.84 -16.21 -21.23
CA VAL A 474 -45.21 -17.62 -21.27
C VAL A 474 -46.72 -17.75 -21.26
N VAL A 475 -47.24 -18.56 -22.17
CA VAL A 475 -48.61 -19.08 -22.12
C VAL A 475 -48.61 -20.54 -21.71
N GLN A 476 -49.47 -20.88 -20.75
CA GLN A 476 -49.67 -22.24 -20.26
C GLN A 476 -51.13 -22.65 -20.43
N THR A 477 -51.34 -23.91 -20.82
CA THR A 477 -52.65 -24.54 -20.92
C THR A 477 -52.73 -25.75 -19.99
N THR A 478 -53.89 -25.99 -19.38
CA THR A 478 -54.18 -27.20 -18.61
C THR A 478 -55.63 -27.64 -18.83
N ASP A 479 -55.88 -28.94 -18.81
CA ASP A 479 -57.22 -29.53 -18.90
C ASP A 479 -57.91 -29.60 -17.52
N ASN A 480 -57.15 -29.44 -16.44
CA ASN A 480 -57.63 -29.61 -15.07
C ASN A 480 -56.99 -28.63 -14.08
N LEU A 481 -57.80 -27.75 -13.50
CA LEU A 481 -57.36 -26.83 -12.44
C LEU A 481 -57.06 -27.54 -11.10
N ALA A 482 -57.57 -28.76 -10.87
CA ALA A 482 -57.36 -29.48 -9.61
C ALA A 482 -55.90 -29.94 -9.41
N THR A 483 -55.16 -30.14 -10.50
CA THR A 483 -53.71 -30.43 -10.49
C THR A 483 -52.84 -29.18 -10.67
N GLY A 484 -53.48 -28.00 -10.79
CA GLY A 484 -52.83 -26.73 -11.12
C GLY A 484 -52.20 -26.74 -12.51
N PHE A 485 -51.45 -25.67 -12.82
CA PHE A 485 -50.67 -25.54 -14.06
C PHE A 485 -49.31 -26.29 -14.00
N GLY A 486 -49.22 -27.40 -13.26
CA GLY A 486 -47.96 -28.13 -13.01
C GLY A 486 -47.51 -29.10 -14.12
N ALA A 487 -48.44 -29.59 -14.95
CA ALA A 487 -48.16 -30.40 -16.13
C ALA A 487 -48.70 -29.66 -17.36
N THR A 488 -47.91 -28.76 -17.91
CA THR A 488 -48.36 -27.78 -18.92
C THR A 488 -47.52 -27.84 -20.19
N THR A 489 -48.18 -27.60 -21.32
CA THR A 489 -47.48 -27.20 -22.55
C THR A 489 -47.14 -25.71 -22.42
N LYS A 490 -45.86 -25.37 -22.60
CA LYS A 490 -45.35 -24.00 -22.57
C LYS A 490 -45.08 -23.52 -23.99
N TYR A 491 -45.48 -22.30 -24.28
CA TYR A 491 -45.19 -21.64 -25.54
C TYR A 491 -44.30 -20.42 -25.26
N ASP A 492 -43.03 -20.48 -25.70
CA ASP A 492 -42.12 -19.34 -25.68
C ASP A 492 -42.38 -18.50 -26.93
N ILE A 493 -42.72 -17.23 -26.74
CA ILE A 493 -43.32 -16.42 -27.79
C ILE A 493 -42.30 -15.45 -28.36
N THR A 494 -42.18 -15.41 -29.68
CA THR A 494 -41.41 -14.37 -30.37
C THR A 494 -42.28 -13.13 -30.55
N LEU A 495 -41.89 -12.04 -29.90
CA LEU A 495 -42.71 -10.84 -29.73
C LEU A 495 -42.49 -9.93 -30.94
N THR A 496 -43.55 -9.65 -31.70
CA THR A 496 -43.47 -8.98 -33.01
C THR A 496 -44.07 -7.57 -33.02
N ALA A 497 -44.70 -7.14 -31.93
CA ALA A 497 -45.29 -5.82 -31.76
C ALA A 497 -45.28 -5.38 -30.29
N ALA A 498 -45.30 -4.07 -30.05
CA ALA A 498 -45.16 -3.51 -28.71
C ALA A 498 -46.39 -3.70 -27.81
N GLY A 499 -47.62 -3.67 -28.34
CA GLY A 499 -48.84 -3.57 -27.51
C GLY A 499 -49.67 -4.85 -27.33
N GLU A 500 -49.80 -5.67 -28.37
CA GLU A 500 -50.54 -6.93 -28.31
C GLU A 500 -49.75 -8.03 -29.00
N VAL A 501 -49.87 -9.24 -28.49
CA VAL A 501 -49.27 -10.42 -29.11
C VAL A 501 -50.32 -11.51 -29.31
N THR A 502 -50.33 -12.07 -30.52
CA THR A 502 -51.22 -13.16 -30.91
C THR A 502 -50.44 -14.46 -30.96
N ILE A 503 -50.96 -15.50 -30.32
CA ILE A 503 -50.26 -16.76 -30.05
C ILE A 503 -51.18 -17.92 -30.42
N GLU A 504 -50.68 -18.86 -31.21
CA GLU A 504 -51.39 -20.13 -31.44
C GLU A 504 -51.02 -21.14 -30.35
N VAL A 505 -52.01 -21.76 -29.74
CA VAL A 505 -51.85 -22.89 -28.81
C VAL A 505 -52.63 -24.10 -29.30
N GLU A 506 -52.14 -25.29 -28.98
CA GLU A 506 -52.88 -26.54 -29.19
C GLU A 506 -54.03 -26.63 -28.18
N ALA A 507 -55.26 -26.74 -28.67
CA ALA A 507 -56.45 -26.83 -27.82
C ALA A 507 -56.56 -28.20 -27.11
N ILE A 508 -55.93 -29.25 -27.67
CA ILE A 508 -55.81 -30.56 -27.00
C ILE A 508 -54.98 -30.50 -25.70
N ALA A 509 -54.18 -29.45 -25.52
CA ALA A 509 -53.35 -29.25 -24.33
C ALA A 509 -54.13 -28.62 -23.15
N GLY A 510 -55.43 -28.34 -23.30
CA GLY A 510 -56.34 -28.03 -22.19
C GLY A 510 -57.18 -26.76 -22.35
N ASN A 511 -58.32 -26.72 -21.65
CA ASN A 511 -59.34 -25.66 -21.76
C ASN A 511 -59.10 -24.46 -20.83
N PHE A 512 -58.14 -24.55 -19.92
CA PHE A 512 -57.76 -23.46 -19.02
C PHE A 512 -56.44 -22.87 -19.47
N ILE A 513 -56.39 -21.54 -19.59
CA ILE A 513 -55.24 -20.83 -20.15
C ILE A 513 -54.79 -19.74 -19.18
N ARG A 514 -53.47 -19.58 -19.03
CA ARG A 514 -52.82 -18.51 -18.26
C ARG A 514 -51.70 -17.90 -19.09
N ALA A 515 -51.55 -16.59 -19.02
CA ALA A 515 -50.38 -15.85 -19.49
C ALA A 515 -49.65 -15.20 -18.30
N TYR A 516 -48.32 -15.21 -18.30
CA TYR A 516 -47.47 -14.55 -17.31
C TYR A 516 -46.07 -14.29 -17.90
N VAL A 517 -45.30 -13.35 -17.32
CA VAL A 517 -43.89 -13.14 -17.68
C VAL A 517 -43.00 -13.83 -16.64
N GLN A 518 -41.91 -14.45 -17.08
CA GLN A 518 -40.91 -15.09 -16.20
C GLN A 518 -39.46 -14.95 -16.58
#